data_AF-A4G907-F1
#
_entry.id   AF-A4G907-F1
#
_cell.length_a   1.000
_cell.length_b   1.000
_cell.length_c   1.000
_cell.angle_alpha   90.00
_cell.angle_beta   90.00
_cell.angle_gamma   90.00
#
_symmetry.space_group_name_H-M   'P 1'
#
loop_
_entity.id
_entity.type
_entity.pdbx_description
1 polymer ?
#
loop_
_entity_poly.entity_id
_entity_poly.type
_entity_poly.pdbx_seq_one_letter_code
_entity_poly.pdbx_strand_id
1 'polypeptide(L)'
;MPVVKTLLMVVAIIVYVSLSHVALSVQDAHSIWRQIAVVMLIVPIIGIGGWGATAALKQAGSSVFVRRAAGWAVVTAMICTTLVLWSTLLARLDWIYLIQHIACNVMLCWFFAQTLFGDRTPIITTLARTIHPDMPDDVVRYTRKVTIAWAIFFAMQVVVSLIIFYVASIETWSMFANILNWPLVILMFVVEYICRKRVNPDFKHATIKESVSAYLNNKNKV
;
A
#
# COMPACT_ATOMS: atom_id res chain seq x y z
N MET A 1 23.99 7.22 4.41
CA MET A 1 23.32 5.90 4.36
C MET A 1 21.79 5.93 4.16
N PRO A 2 20.98 6.81 4.80
CA PRO A 2 19.52 6.76 4.61
C PRO A 2 19.07 7.20 3.21
N VAL A 3 19.70 8.24 2.63
CA VAL A 3 19.34 8.77 1.30
C VAL A 3 19.52 7.73 0.19
N VAL A 4 20.64 6.99 0.19
CA VAL A 4 20.92 5.93 -0.79
C VAL A 4 19.87 4.81 -0.69
N LYS A 5 19.47 4.41 0.52
CA LYS A 5 18.43 3.40 0.71
C LYS A 5 17.06 3.87 0.19
N THR A 6 16.69 5.12 0.48
CA THR A 6 15.44 5.71 -0.04
C THR A 6 15.45 5.76 -1.56
N LEU A 7 16.57 6.18 -2.16
CA LEU A 7 16.71 6.27 -3.61
C LEU A 7 16.61 4.88 -4.27
N LEU A 8 17.27 3.87 -3.71
CA LEU A 8 17.16 2.48 -4.17
C LEU A 8 15.72 1.95 -4.08
N MET A 9 14.98 2.29 -3.02
CA MET A 9 13.59 1.88 -2.87
C MET A 9 12.68 2.52 -3.92
N VAL A 10 12.85 3.82 -4.18
CA VAL A 10 12.10 4.53 -5.23
C VAL A 10 12.41 3.94 -6.60
N VAL A 11 13.68 3.68 -6.90
CA VAL A 11 14.09 3.03 -8.15
C VAL A 11 13.45 1.65 -8.27
N ALA A 12 13.46 0.84 -7.22
CA ALA A 12 12.82 -0.48 -7.23
C ALA A 12 11.31 -0.41 -7.50
N ILE A 13 10.61 0.57 -6.93
CA ILE A 13 9.17 0.80 -7.18
C ILE A 13 8.95 1.18 -8.65
N ILE A 14 9.73 2.11 -9.20
CA ILE A 14 9.61 2.55 -10.59
C ILE A 14 9.88 1.39 -11.55
N VAL A 15 10.93 0.60 -11.28
CA VAL A 15 11.26 -0.59 -12.07
C VAL A 15 10.12 -1.60 -12.03
N TYR A 16 9.56 -1.87 -10.85
CA TYR A 16 8.41 -2.76 -10.70
C TYR A 16 7.20 -2.28 -11.50
N VAL A 17 6.79 -1.01 -11.32
CA VAL A 17 5.64 -0.41 -12.03
C VAL A 17 5.82 -0.51 -13.55
N SER A 18 7.01 -0.16 -14.04
CA SER A 18 7.32 -0.20 -15.47
C SER A 18 7.29 -1.62 -16.01
N LEU A 19 7.88 -2.57 -15.27
CA LEU A 19 7.94 -3.97 -15.67
C LEU A 19 6.56 -4.65 -15.66
N SER A 20 5.73 -4.33 -14.68
CA SER A 20 4.32 -4.76 -14.62
C SER A 20 3.52 -4.21 -15.81
N HIS A 21 3.75 -2.95 -16.20
CA HIS A 21 3.09 -2.38 -17.37
C HIS A 21 3.51 -3.08 -18.67
N VAL A 22 4.82 -3.24 -18.89
CA VAL A 22 5.37 -3.95 -20.05
C VAL A 22 4.87 -5.38 -20.11
N ALA A 23 4.86 -6.10 -19.00
CA ALA A 23 4.40 -7.49 -18.93
C ALA A 23 2.92 -7.64 -19.32
N LEU A 24 2.07 -6.64 -19.04
CA LEU A 24 0.66 -6.64 -19.42
C LEU A 24 0.42 -6.12 -20.85
N SER A 25 1.35 -5.34 -21.40
CA SER A 25 1.28 -4.86 -22.80
C SER A 25 1.63 -5.95 -23.82
N VAL A 26 2.39 -6.97 -23.42
CA VAL A 26 2.80 -8.06 -24.31
C VAL A 26 1.78 -9.20 -24.27
N GLN A 27 1.10 -9.45 -25.39
CA GLN A 27 0.07 -10.49 -25.50
C GLN A 27 0.64 -11.93 -25.51
N ASP A 28 1.92 -12.11 -25.82
CA ASP A 28 2.56 -13.42 -25.83
C ASP A 28 2.74 -13.99 -24.41
N ALA A 29 2.06 -15.11 -24.14
CA ALA A 29 2.10 -15.81 -22.86
C ALA A 29 3.49 -16.34 -22.50
N HIS A 30 4.33 -16.66 -23.50
CA HIS A 30 5.69 -17.15 -23.27
C HIS A 30 6.74 -16.04 -23.19
N SER A 31 6.32 -14.78 -23.36
CA SER A 31 7.23 -13.65 -23.24
C SER A 31 7.97 -13.66 -21.91
N ILE A 32 9.29 -13.42 -21.98
CA ILE A 32 10.15 -13.30 -20.81
C ILE A 32 9.62 -12.26 -19.81
N TRP A 33 8.93 -11.23 -20.28
CA TRP A 33 8.36 -10.17 -19.44
C TRP A 33 7.23 -10.66 -18.54
N ARG A 34 6.33 -11.51 -19.04
CA ARG A 34 5.27 -12.14 -18.23
C ARG A 34 5.85 -13.10 -17.21
N GLN A 35 6.88 -13.85 -17.59
CA GLN A 35 7.60 -14.75 -16.67
C GLN A 35 8.25 -13.96 -15.52
N ILE A 36 8.99 -12.89 -15.84
CA ILE A 36 9.61 -12.03 -14.83
C ILE A 36 8.55 -11.42 -13.91
N ALA A 37 7.42 -10.94 -14.45
CA ALA A 37 6.34 -10.37 -13.65
C ALA A 37 5.71 -11.37 -12.67
N VAL A 38 5.50 -12.63 -13.08
CA VAL A 38 5.01 -13.70 -12.18
C VAL A 38 6.04 -13.99 -11.09
N VAL A 39 7.33 -14.13 -11.44
CA VAL A 39 8.39 -14.35 -10.44
C VAL A 39 8.44 -13.22 -9.42
N MET A 40 8.41 -11.96 -9.88
CA MET A 40 8.43 -10.79 -9.01
C MET A 40 7.22 -10.73 -8.07
N LEU A 41 6.05 -11.20 -8.50
CA LEU A 41 4.85 -11.26 -7.66
C LEU A 41 4.94 -12.39 -6.63
N ILE A 42 5.41 -13.56 -7.02
CA ILE A 42 5.36 -14.78 -6.19
C ILE A 42 6.52 -14.87 -5.19
N VAL A 43 7.74 -14.45 -5.57
CA VAL A 43 8.93 -14.57 -4.70
C VAL A 43 8.75 -13.91 -3.32
N PRO A 44 8.24 -12.66 -3.22
CA PRO A 44 7.96 -12.04 -1.92
C PRO A 44 6.91 -12.82 -1.12
N ILE A 45 5.89 -13.37 -1.77
CA ILE A 45 4.81 -14.14 -1.13
C ILE A 45 5.37 -15.44 -0.53
N ILE A 46 6.24 -16.15 -1.25
CA ILE A 46 6.93 -17.35 -0.74
C ILE A 46 7.81 -17.00 0.46
N GLY A 47 8.57 -15.90 0.38
CA GLY A 47 9.42 -15.43 1.48
C GLY A 47 8.64 -15.09 2.73
N ILE A 48 7.53 -14.34 2.59
CA ILE A 48 6.63 -13.97 3.69
C ILE A 48 5.96 -15.23 4.28
N GLY A 49 5.50 -16.17 3.45
CA GLY A 49 4.90 -17.42 3.90
C GLY A 49 5.86 -18.26 4.75
N GLY A 50 7.09 -18.45 4.26
CA GLY A 50 8.14 -19.16 5.01
C GLY A 50 8.50 -18.46 6.33
N TRP A 51 8.69 -17.14 6.30
CA TRP A 51 8.96 -16.36 7.51
C TRP A 51 7.79 -16.43 8.51
N GLY A 52 6.55 -16.28 8.03
CA GLY A 52 5.33 -16.36 8.83
C GLY A 52 5.20 -17.70 9.55
N ALA A 53 5.48 -18.81 8.87
CA ALA A 53 5.52 -20.14 9.49
C ALA A 53 6.57 -20.23 10.61
N THR A 54 7.78 -19.70 10.39
CA THR A 54 8.82 -19.70 11.43
C THR A 54 8.49 -18.78 12.62
N ALA A 55 7.76 -17.70 12.37
CA ALA A 55 7.35 -16.70 13.36
C ALA A 55 6.16 -17.18 14.21
N ALA A 56 5.19 -17.87 13.59
CA ALA A 56 4.09 -18.51 14.30
C ALA A 56 4.60 -19.58 15.28
N LEU A 57 5.49 -20.45 14.81
CA LEU A 57 6.09 -21.48 15.67
C LEU A 57 7.07 -20.91 16.70
N LYS A 58 7.62 -19.71 16.47
CA LYS A 58 8.38 -18.97 17.51
C LYS A 58 7.47 -18.58 18.67
N GLN A 59 6.29 -18.04 18.36
CA GLN A 59 5.30 -17.63 19.35
C GLN A 59 4.76 -18.83 20.14
N ALA A 60 4.69 -20.00 19.50
CA ALA A 60 4.29 -21.26 20.12
C ALA A 60 5.40 -21.97 20.94
N GLY A 61 6.57 -21.36 21.16
CA GLY A 61 7.64 -21.94 21.98
C GLY A 61 8.33 -23.18 21.39
N SER A 62 8.18 -23.43 20.08
CA SER A 62 8.77 -24.61 19.41
C SER A 62 10.29 -24.50 19.26
N SER A 63 10.95 -25.66 19.21
CA SER A 63 12.41 -25.73 19.02
C SER A 63 12.86 -25.11 17.69
N VAL A 64 14.10 -24.61 17.67
CA VAL A 64 14.67 -23.92 16.47
C VAL A 64 14.68 -24.83 15.24
N PHE A 65 14.90 -26.13 15.43
CA PHE A 65 14.87 -27.12 14.35
C PHE A 65 13.49 -27.23 13.70
N VAL A 66 12.44 -27.41 14.52
CA VAL A 66 11.04 -27.53 14.03
C VAL A 66 10.62 -26.26 13.29
N ARG A 67 10.98 -25.09 13.82
CA ARG A 67 10.68 -23.79 13.19
C ARG A 67 11.32 -23.65 11.81
N ARG A 68 12.59 -24.02 11.66
CA ARG A 68 13.30 -23.97 10.37
C ARG A 68 12.75 -25.00 9.38
N ALA A 69 12.49 -26.23 9.84
CA ALA A 69 11.91 -27.28 9.02
C ALA A 69 10.53 -26.88 8.47
N ALA A 70 9.66 -26.30 9.30
CA ALA A 70 8.36 -25.81 8.87
C ALA A 70 8.46 -24.64 7.88
N GLY A 71 9.36 -23.69 8.11
CA GLY A 71 9.62 -22.61 7.17
C GLY A 71 10.03 -23.12 5.79
N TRP A 72 10.98 -24.06 5.74
CA TRP A 72 11.41 -24.69 4.49
C TRP A 72 10.31 -25.54 3.85
N ALA A 73 9.53 -26.28 4.64
CA ALA A 73 8.42 -27.07 4.11
C ALA A 73 7.37 -26.18 3.42
N VAL A 74 7.02 -25.03 4.02
CA VAL A 74 6.11 -24.05 3.41
C VAL A 74 6.70 -23.47 2.14
N VAL A 75 7.98 -23.06 2.16
CA VAL A 75 8.66 -22.54 0.97
C VAL A 75 8.64 -23.55 -0.18
N THR A 76 9.03 -24.80 0.08
CA THR A 76 9.05 -25.87 -0.93
C THR A 76 7.64 -26.16 -1.45
N ALA A 77 6.64 -26.24 -0.58
CA ALA A 77 5.25 -26.46 -0.99
C ALA A 77 4.74 -25.34 -1.91
N MET A 78 5.06 -24.07 -1.60
CA MET A 78 4.65 -22.93 -2.42
C MET A 78 5.41 -22.88 -3.76
N ILE A 79 6.69 -23.24 -3.79
CA ILE A 79 7.46 -23.37 -5.04
C ILE A 79 6.82 -24.46 -5.91
N CYS A 80 6.60 -25.66 -5.37
CA CYS A 80 5.97 -26.75 -6.13
C CYS A 80 4.59 -26.35 -6.67
N THR A 81 3.76 -25.70 -5.85
CA THR A 81 2.45 -25.21 -6.26
C THR A 81 2.56 -24.19 -7.39
N THR A 82 3.53 -23.27 -7.31
CA THR A 82 3.79 -22.26 -8.35
C THR A 82 4.20 -22.91 -9.67
N LEU A 83 5.07 -23.93 -9.62
CA LEU A 83 5.51 -24.66 -10.81
C LEU A 83 4.36 -25.41 -11.48
N VAL A 84 3.49 -26.04 -10.69
CA VAL A 84 2.28 -26.74 -11.20
C VAL A 84 1.30 -25.76 -11.84
N LEU A 85 1.12 -24.57 -11.25
CA LEU A 85 0.18 -23.56 -11.74
C LEU A 85 0.79 -22.57 -12.74
N TRP A 86 2.03 -22.79 -13.18
CA TRP A 86 2.80 -21.79 -13.94
C TRP A 86 2.10 -21.31 -15.21
N SER A 87 1.57 -22.23 -16.01
CA SER A 87 0.83 -21.91 -17.24
C SER A 87 -0.43 -21.09 -16.96
N THR A 88 -1.17 -21.44 -15.91
CA THR A 88 -2.37 -20.72 -15.47
C THR A 88 -2.03 -19.32 -14.98
N LEU A 89 -0.95 -19.17 -14.20
CA LEU A 89 -0.47 -17.88 -13.69
C LEU A 89 -0.10 -16.94 -14.84
N LEU A 90 0.60 -17.45 -15.86
CA LEU A 90 0.92 -16.69 -17.07
C LEU A 90 -0.36 -16.31 -17.82
N ALA A 91 -1.27 -17.26 -18.06
CA ALA A 91 -2.48 -17.04 -18.84
C ALA A 91 -3.52 -16.12 -18.18
N ARG A 92 -3.49 -15.97 -16.85
CA ARG A 92 -4.44 -15.16 -16.05
C ARG A 92 -3.78 -13.98 -15.34
N LEU A 93 -2.61 -13.56 -15.82
CA LEU A 93 -1.83 -12.47 -15.22
C LEU A 93 -2.64 -11.17 -15.08
N ASP A 94 -3.44 -10.84 -16.10
CA ASP A 94 -4.40 -9.75 -16.12
C ASP A 94 -5.36 -9.78 -14.91
N TRP A 95 -5.99 -10.92 -14.65
CA TRP A 95 -6.90 -11.09 -13.52
C TRP A 95 -6.18 -11.04 -12.18
N ILE A 96 -4.96 -11.57 -12.09
CA ILE A 96 -4.16 -11.52 -10.85
C ILE A 96 -3.86 -10.07 -10.49
N TYR A 97 -3.39 -9.28 -11.46
CA TYR A 97 -3.11 -7.85 -11.25
C TYR A 97 -4.39 -7.06 -10.95
N LEU A 98 -5.52 -7.38 -11.57
CA LEU A 98 -6.81 -6.77 -11.26
C LEU A 98 -7.22 -7.04 -9.81
N ILE A 99 -7.19 -8.30 -9.38
CA ILE A 99 -7.55 -8.70 -8.02
C ILE A 99 -6.62 -8.02 -7.02
N GLN A 100 -5.31 -7.96 -7.30
CA GLN A 100 -4.36 -7.26 -6.44
C GLN A 100 -4.71 -5.77 -6.30
N HIS A 101 -5.00 -5.09 -7.42
CA HIS A 101 -5.37 -3.67 -7.42
C HIS A 101 -6.68 -3.43 -6.65
N ILE A 102 -7.71 -4.23 -6.92
CA ILE A 102 -9.00 -4.13 -6.24
C ILE A 102 -8.87 -4.45 -4.75
N ALA A 103 -8.24 -5.56 -4.40
CA ALA A 103 -8.09 -5.98 -3.01
C ALA A 103 -7.37 -4.92 -2.18
N CYS A 104 -6.29 -4.34 -2.73
CA CYS A 104 -5.57 -3.26 -2.05
C CYS A 104 -6.47 -2.04 -1.80
N ASN A 105 -7.16 -1.55 -2.83
CA ASN A 105 -8.04 -0.38 -2.69
C ASN A 105 -9.27 -0.66 -1.81
N VAL A 106 -9.87 -1.86 -1.90
CA VAL A 106 -10.98 -2.27 -1.02
C VAL A 106 -10.52 -2.36 0.43
N MET A 107 -9.36 -2.96 0.71
CA MET A 107 -8.80 -3.02 2.06
C MET A 107 -8.55 -1.63 2.63
N LEU A 108 -7.99 -0.71 1.83
CA LEU A 108 -7.79 0.68 2.25
C LEU A 108 -9.13 1.40 2.45
N CYS A 109 -10.06 1.27 1.52
CA CYS A 109 -11.41 1.83 1.67
C CYS A 109 -12.07 1.33 2.96
N TRP A 110 -12.05 0.02 3.21
CA TRP A 110 -12.59 -0.57 4.43
C TRP A 110 -11.88 -0.05 5.67
N PHE A 111 -10.54 0.05 5.64
CA PHE A 111 -9.73 0.55 6.74
C PHE A 111 -10.11 1.97 7.15
N PHE A 112 -10.38 2.86 6.20
CA PHE A 112 -10.87 4.22 6.48
C PHE A 112 -12.36 4.19 6.88
N ALA A 113 -13.21 3.50 6.11
CA ALA A 113 -14.65 3.49 6.29
C ALA A 113 -15.08 2.92 7.64
N GLN A 114 -14.44 1.83 8.11
CA GLN A 114 -14.78 1.22 9.40
C GLN A 114 -14.56 2.15 10.61
N THR A 115 -13.74 3.21 10.45
CA THR A 115 -13.49 4.21 11.51
C THR A 115 -14.53 5.34 11.52
N LEU A 116 -15.43 5.38 10.54
CA LEU A 116 -16.49 6.39 10.43
C LEU A 116 -17.82 5.96 11.09
N PHE A 117 -17.96 4.67 11.42
CA PHE A 117 -19.18 4.08 11.96
C PHE A 117 -19.09 3.88 13.48
N GLY A 118 -20.22 4.13 14.16
CA GLY A 118 -20.36 4.03 15.62
C GLY A 118 -19.60 5.13 16.38
N ASP A 119 -19.34 4.89 17.67
CA ASP A 119 -18.58 5.80 18.56
C ASP A 119 -17.06 5.76 18.33
N ARG A 120 -16.61 5.26 17.18
CA ARG A 120 -15.19 5.12 16.84
C ARG A 120 -14.63 6.47 16.37
N THR A 121 -13.38 6.73 16.71
CA THR A 121 -12.68 7.93 16.24
C THR A 121 -12.15 7.71 14.82
N PRO A 122 -12.42 8.63 13.87
CA PRO A 122 -11.89 8.54 12.51
C PRO A 122 -10.36 8.45 12.53
N ILE A 123 -9.78 7.65 11.64
CA ILE A 123 -8.34 7.38 11.69
C ILE A 123 -7.48 8.63 11.57
N ILE A 124 -7.89 9.60 10.74
CA ILE A 124 -7.16 10.86 10.59
C ILE A 124 -7.25 11.69 11.86
N THR A 125 -8.39 11.64 12.57
CA THR A 125 -8.52 12.27 13.88
C THR A 125 -7.57 11.62 14.89
N THR A 126 -7.48 10.29 14.90
CA THR A 126 -6.55 9.56 15.78
C THR A 126 -5.10 9.95 15.51
N LEU A 127 -4.68 9.98 14.24
CA LEU A 127 -3.34 10.42 13.84
C LEU A 127 -3.09 11.88 14.21
N ALA A 128 -4.06 12.77 13.99
CA ALA A 128 -3.92 14.17 14.35
C ALA A 128 -3.82 14.35 15.89
N ARG A 129 -4.54 13.56 16.69
CA ARG A 129 -4.47 13.60 18.16
C ARG A 129 -3.11 13.18 18.72
N THR A 130 -2.41 12.28 18.03
CA THR A 130 -1.04 11.91 18.44
C THR A 130 -0.04 13.06 18.31
N ILE A 131 -0.32 14.04 17.45
CA ILE A 131 0.54 15.21 17.24
C ILE A 131 0.02 16.42 18.03
N HIS A 132 -1.30 16.59 18.07
CA HIS A 132 -1.99 17.69 18.76
C HIS A 132 -3.07 17.11 19.69
N PRO A 133 -2.74 16.85 20.98
CA PRO A 133 -3.67 16.24 21.92
C PRO A 133 -4.95 17.06 22.14
N ASP A 134 -4.82 18.38 22.25
CA ASP A 134 -5.92 19.33 22.50
C ASP A 134 -6.42 19.97 21.19
N MET A 135 -7.05 19.16 20.34
CA MET A 135 -7.66 19.66 19.10
C MET A 135 -9.09 20.19 19.32
N PRO A 136 -9.41 21.40 18.81
CA PRO A 136 -10.77 21.92 18.77
C PRO A 136 -11.73 21.02 17.99
N ASP A 137 -13.00 21.05 18.37
CA ASP A 137 -14.08 20.24 17.75
C ASP A 137 -14.22 20.47 16.24
N ASP A 138 -13.92 21.68 15.76
CA ASP A 138 -13.95 21.98 14.32
C ASP A 138 -12.89 21.22 13.54
N VAL A 139 -11.71 21.01 14.13
CA VAL A 139 -10.62 20.20 13.55
C VAL A 139 -11.00 18.71 13.55
N VAL A 140 -11.69 18.25 14.60
CA VAL A 140 -12.23 16.89 14.67
C VAL A 140 -13.27 16.65 13.56
N ARG A 141 -14.19 17.60 13.34
CA ARG A 141 -15.17 17.53 12.25
C ARG A 141 -14.50 17.55 10.87
N TYR A 142 -13.47 18.37 10.70
CA TYR A 142 -12.68 18.41 9.46
C TYR A 142 -11.99 17.08 9.18
N THR A 143 -11.24 16.53 10.15
CA THR A 143 -10.53 15.25 9.98
C THR A 143 -11.46 14.07 9.71
N ARG A 144 -12.70 14.12 10.20
CA ARG A 144 -13.77 13.18 9.80
C ARG A 144 -14.14 13.31 8.32
N LYS A 145 -14.34 14.53 7.81
CA LYS A 145 -14.61 14.79 6.38
C LYS A 145 -13.46 14.31 5.49
N VAL A 146 -12.22 14.53 5.91
CA VAL A 146 -11.04 14.02 5.20
C VAL A 146 -11.03 12.49 5.18
N THR A 147 -11.38 11.83 6.29
CA THR A 147 -11.49 10.36 6.36
C THR A 147 -12.55 9.83 5.38
N ILE A 148 -13.71 10.51 5.27
CA ILE A 148 -14.73 10.20 4.26
C ILE A 148 -14.17 10.37 2.84
N ALA A 149 -13.47 11.46 2.57
CA ALA A 149 -12.90 11.73 1.24
C ALA A 149 -11.90 10.64 0.82
N TRP A 150 -11.07 10.13 1.74
CA TRP A 150 -10.19 8.98 1.47
C TRP A 150 -10.96 7.69 1.18
N ALA A 151 -12.00 7.39 1.97
CA ALA A 151 -12.82 6.21 1.72
C ALA A 151 -13.50 6.28 0.32
N ILE A 152 -14.06 7.44 -0.03
CA ILE A 152 -14.67 7.68 -1.34
C ILE A 152 -13.64 7.55 -2.47
N PHE A 153 -12.44 8.14 -2.30
CA PHE A 153 -11.36 8.03 -3.27
C PHE A 153 -11.01 6.57 -3.56
N PHE A 154 -10.78 5.75 -2.53
CA PHE A 154 -10.45 4.33 -2.73
C PHE A 154 -11.62 3.53 -3.33
N ALA A 155 -12.87 3.84 -2.96
CA ALA A 155 -14.04 3.24 -3.60
C ALA A 155 -14.11 3.59 -5.10
N MET A 156 -13.86 4.85 -5.46
CA MET A 156 -13.79 5.29 -6.86
C MET A 156 -12.66 4.57 -7.62
N GLN A 157 -11.48 4.40 -7.02
CA GLN A 157 -10.38 3.65 -7.65
C GLN A 157 -10.79 2.22 -8.02
N VAL A 158 -11.57 1.54 -7.17
CA VAL A 158 -12.10 0.19 -7.47
C VAL A 158 -13.08 0.24 -8.62
N VAL A 159 -14.06 1.14 -8.57
CA VAL A 159 -15.11 1.25 -9.60
C VAL A 159 -14.50 1.60 -10.96
N VAL A 160 -13.63 2.61 -11.02
CA VAL A 160 -12.97 3.02 -12.25
C VAL A 160 -12.05 1.92 -12.78
N SER A 161 -11.30 1.24 -11.89
CA SER A 161 -10.47 0.08 -12.28
C SER A 161 -11.31 -1.01 -12.93
N LEU A 162 -12.47 -1.36 -12.36
CA LEU A 162 -13.37 -2.37 -12.92
C LEU A 162 -13.94 -1.93 -14.26
N ILE A 163 -14.41 -0.68 -14.38
CA ILE A 163 -14.95 -0.14 -15.63
C ILE A 163 -13.89 -0.20 -16.74
N ILE A 164 -12.68 0.30 -16.48
CA ILE A 164 -11.60 0.29 -17.49
C ILE A 164 -11.23 -1.15 -17.87
N PHE A 165 -11.18 -2.08 -16.90
CA PHE A 165 -10.83 -3.47 -17.17
C PHE A 165 -11.83 -4.17 -18.10
N TYR A 166 -13.14 -3.91 -17.94
CA TYR A 166 -14.18 -4.55 -18.76
C TYR A 166 -14.47 -3.81 -20.08
N VAL A 167 -14.21 -2.51 -20.15
CA VAL A 167 -14.60 -1.66 -21.31
C VAL A 167 -13.43 -1.35 -22.23
N ALA A 168 -12.21 -1.25 -21.69
CA ALA A 168 -11.02 -0.84 -22.45
C ALA A 168 -10.01 -1.98 -22.61
N SER A 169 -8.92 -1.70 -23.32
CA SER A 169 -7.81 -2.64 -23.47
C SER A 169 -7.07 -2.87 -22.14
N ILE A 170 -6.44 -4.03 -22.00
CA ILE A 170 -5.60 -4.35 -20.83
C ILE A 170 -4.43 -3.37 -20.66
N GLU A 171 -3.93 -2.81 -21.76
CA GLU A 171 -2.88 -1.78 -21.74
C GLU A 171 -3.39 -0.48 -21.11
N THR A 172 -4.60 -0.03 -21.50
CA THR A 172 -5.26 1.14 -20.89
C THR A 172 -5.52 0.90 -19.41
N TRP A 173 -6.01 -0.28 -19.04
CA TRP A 173 -6.21 -0.66 -17.64
C TRP A 173 -4.89 -0.64 -16.86
N SER A 174 -3.84 -1.22 -17.42
CA SER A 174 -2.51 -1.26 -16.81
C SER A 174 -1.92 0.14 -16.61
N MET A 175 -2.12 1.05 -17.57
CA MET A 175 -1.71 2.44 -17.43
C MET A 175 -2.43 3.12 -16.26
N PHE A 176 -3.74 2.89 -16.11
CA PHE A 176 -4.50 3.41 -14.97
C PHE A 176 -4.00 2.83 -13.64
N ALA A 177 -3.96 1.50 -13.51
CA ALA A 177 -3.69 0.80 -12.26
C ALA A 177 -2.23 0.92 -11.79
N ASN A 178 -1.27 0.87 -12.72
CA ASN A 178 0.15 0.86 -12.38
C ASN A 178 0.77 2.25 -12.43
N ILE A 179 0.43 3.07 -13.44
CA ILE A 179 1.09 4.37 -13.67
C ILE A 179 0.28 5.50 -13.04
N LEU A 180 -1.01 5.62 -13.35
CA LEU A 180 -1.84 6.75 -12.94
C LEU A 180 -2.28 6.70 -11.46
N ASN A 181 -2.31 5.52 -10.85
CA ASN A 181 -2.68 5.38 -9.44
C ASN A 181 -1.76 6.20 -8.51
N TRP A 182 -0.44 6.20 -8.74
CA TRP A 182 0.52 6.97 -7.94
C TRP A 182 0.27 8.49 -7.96
N PRO A 183 0.21 9.16 -9.13
CA PRO A 183 -0.08 10.58 -9.17
C PRO A 183 -1.49 10.92 -8.65
N LEU A 184 -2.49 10.04 -8.80
CA LEU A 184 -3.82 10.26 -8.20
C LEU A 184 -3.77 10.27 -6.68
N VAL A 185 -3.03 9.35 -6.07
CA VAL A 185 -2.83 9.32 -4.60
C VAL A 185 -2.06 10.56 -4.14
N ILE A 186 -1.00 10.96 -4.85
CA ILE A 186 -0.26 12.19 -4.55
C ILE A 186 -1.17 13.42 -4.67
N LEU A 187 -1.98 13.50 -5.72
CA LEU A 187 -2.92 14.57 -5.93
C LEU A 187 -3.94 14.64 -4.79
N MET A 188 -4.43 13.49 -4.32
CA MET A 188 -5.33 13.42 -3.16
C MET A 188 -4.68 14.00 -1.90
N PHE A 189 -3.41 13.67 -1.63
CA PHE A 189 -2.66 14.29 -0.52
C PHE A 189 -2.46 15.80 -0.71
N VAL A 190 -2.16 16.25 -1.93
CA VAL A 190 -2.00 17.68 -2.23
C VAL A 190 -3.32 18.44 -2.02
N VAL A 191 -4.43 17.88 -2.48
CA VAL A 191 -5.77 18.45 -2.28
C VAL A 191 -6.12 18.49 -0.79
N GLU A 192 -5.85 17.42 -0.03
CA GLU A 192 -6.02 17.39 1.42
C GLU A 192 -5.20 18.49 2.12
N TYR A 193 -3.94 18.65 1.73
CA TYR A 193 -3.05 19.67 2.26
C TYR A 193 -3.55 21.09 1.98
N ILE A 194 -3.98 21.37 0.73
CA ILE A 194 -4.53 22.67 0.34
C ILE A 194 -5.83 22.96 1.11
N CYS A 195 -6.73 21.98 1.21
CA CYS A 195 -7.95 22.10 1.99
C CYS A 195 -7.65 22.37 3.47
N ARG A 196 -6.67 21.67 4.05
CA ARG A 196 -6.26 21.87 5.44
C ARG A 196 -5.74 23.29 5.67
N LYS A 197 -4.90 23.80 4.76
CA LYS A 197 -4.38 25.17 4.84
C LYS A 197 -5.46 26.24 4.70
N ARG A 198 -6.52 25.97 3.91
CA ARG A 198 -7.64 26.90 3.71
C ARG A 198 -8.65 26.91 4.87
N VAL A 199 -8.97 25.74 5.41
CA VAL A 199 -9.99 25.60 6.48
C VAL A 199 -9.41 25.89 7.86
N ASN A 200 -8.10 25.66 8.06
CA ASN A 200 -7.42 25.90 9.32
C ASN A 200 -6.22 26.86 9.16
N PRO A 201 -6.40 28.13 8.74
CA PRO A 201 -5.28 29.08 8.61
C PRO A 201 -4.59 29.36 9.97
N ASP A 202 -5.38 29.42 11.05
CA ASP A 202 -4.94 29.82 12.39
C ASP A 202 -4.44 28.66 13.25
N PHE A 203 -4.61 27.41 12.80
CA PHE A 203 -4.02 26.26 13.48
C PHE A 203 -2.51 26.32 13.22
N LYS A 204 -1.71 26.61 14.25
CA LYS A 204 -0.24 26.74 14.15
C LYS A 204 0.32 25.46 13.52
N HIS A 205 0.58 25.52 12.22
CA HIS A 205 1.33 24.50 11.52
C HIS A 205 2.75 24.63 12.06
N ALA A 206 3.11 23.80 13.03
CA ALA A 206 4.47 23.78 13.54
C ALA A 206 5.39 23.57 12.34
N THR A 207 6.13 24.62 11.99
CA THR A 207 7.06 24.53 10.87
C THR A 207 8.11 23.50 11.28
N ILE A 208 8.59 22.66 10.36
CA ILE A 208 9.59 21.60 10.69
C ILE A 208 10.76 22.18 11.52
N LYS A 209 11.16 23.42 11.26
CA LYS A 209 12.14 24.17 12.05
C LYS A 209 11.73 24.42 13.51
N GLU A 210 10.48 24.80 13.78
CA GLU A 210 9.99 25.06 15.13
C GLU A 210 9.89 23.77 15.95
N SER A 211 9.45 22.67 15.34
CA SER A 211 9.42 21.35 15.97
C SER A 211 10.83 20.85 16.32
N VAL A 212 11.81 21.07 15.43
CA VAL A 212 13.22 20.74 15.67
C VAL A 212 13.82 21.62 16.78
N SER A 213 13.55 22.93 16.77
CA SER A 213 14.00 23.83 17.84
C SER A 213 13.36 23.52 19.18
N ALA A 214 12.08 23.12 19.22
CA ALA A 214 11.41 22.72 20.46
C ALA A 214 12.02 21.44 21.05
N TYR A 215 12.33 20.44 20.23
CA TYR A 215 13.00 19.22 20.66
C TYR A 215 14.43 19.47 21.16
N LEU A 216 15.20 20.31 20.46
CA LEU A 216 16.55 20.68 20.85
C LEU A 216 16.59 21.51 22.13
N ASN A 217 15.64 22.45 22.31
CA ASN A 217 15.54 23.23 23.55
C ASN A 217 15.07 22.40 24.75
N ASN A 218 14.21 21.39 24.55
CA ASN A 218 13.79 20.51 25.63
C ASN A 218 14.94 19.59 26.09
N LYS A 219 15.84 19.22 25.18
CA LYS A 219 17.03 18.41 25.51
C LYS A 219 18.09 19.18 26.31
N ASN A 220 18.07 20.51 26.29
CA ASN A 220 18.96 21.36 27.10
C ASN A 220 18.41 21.65 28.51
N LYS A 221 17.23 21.12 28.86
CA LYS A 221 16.61 21.24 30.20
C LYS A 221 16.66 19.94 31.01
N VAL A 222 17.28 18.89 30.47
CA VAL A 222 17.57 17.61 31.14
C VAL A 222 19.08 17.48 31.27
#